data_AF-A0A952RP97-F1
#
_entry.id   AF-A0A952RP97-F1
#
_cell.length_a   1.000
_cell.length_b   1.000
_cell.length_c   1.000
_cell.angle_alpha   90.00
_cell.angle_beta   90.00
_cell.angle_gamma   90.00
#
_symmetry.space_group_name_H-M   'P 1'
#
loop_
_entity.id
_entity.type
_entity.pdbx_description
1 polymer ?
#
loop_
_entity_poly.entity_id
_entity_poly.type
_entity_poly.pdbx_seq_one_letter_code
_entity_poly.pdbx_strand_id
1 'polypeptide(L)'
;MFRLKYTPSMMSSFKEMPALEWKEVITLLDHAKGEYWVYIGDQYRRCISSPTFATWTYRYIMAYESTKKGIAYDELQAPTILYDRNGRQVSKDALPTLNSSPEKAKAVRDYLKRNGGMMDCTVRDSPGIQTPKVGDDTDKERLLTFDCGLAGTGRRIYCWQYLKVSSATPQGAWVRQFQWNNGSPGLKMTGLKRVQPPANVSVVKPGGLGAGQYE
;
A
#
# COMPACT_ATOMS: atom_id res chain seq x y z
N MET A 1 -7.00 3.71 3.85
CA MET A 1 -7.95 4.12 2.78
C MET A 1 -7.65 5.55 2.40
N PHE A 2 -7.56 5.83 1.10
CA PHE A 2 -7.35 7.16 0.52
C PHE A 2 -8.60 7.56 -0.28
N ARG A 3 -9.18 8.73 0.03
CA ARG A 3 -10.31 9.28 -0.72
C ARG A 3 -9.82 10.36 -1.66
N LEU A 4 -10.04 10.17 -2.95
CA LEU A 4 -9.60 11.03 -4.04
C LEU A 4 -10.79 11.82 -4.57
N LYS A 5 -10.79 13.14 -4.44
CA LYS A 5 -11.89 14.00 -4.88
C LYS A 5 -11.55 14.65 -6.21
N TYR A 6 -12.44 14.51 -7.19
CA TYR A 6 -12.30 15.08 -8.53
C TYR A 6 -13.34 16.18 -8.74
N THR A 7 -12.87 17.34 -9.17
CA THR A 7 -13.73 18.46 -9.60
C THR A 7 -13.95 18.34 -11.10
N PRO A 8 -15.20 18.44 -11.58
CA PRO A 8 -15.46 18.38 -13.02
C PRO A 8 -14.78 19.54 -13.73
N SER A 9 -14.30 19.27 -14.94
CA SER A 9 -13.76 20.31 -15.82
C SER A 9 -14.11 20.00 -17.26
N MET A 10 -14.89 20.90 -17.87
CA MET A 10 -15.31 20.81 -19.26
C MET A 10 -14.25 21.35 -20.22
N MET A 11 -13.42 22.30 -19.76
CA MET A 11 -12.46 23.04 -20.59
C MET A 11 -10.99 22.67 -20.33
N SER A 12 -10.67 21.85 -19.33
CA SER A 12 -9.29 21.40 -19.09
C SER A 12 -9.10 19.91 -19.37
N SER A 13 -7.85 19.48 -19.46
CA SER A 13 -7.49 18.06 -19.37
C SER A 13 -7.93 17.48 -18.01
N PHE A 14 -8.14 16.16 -17.97
CA PHE A 14 -8.33 15.45 -16.71
C PHE A 14 -7.06 15.59 -15.88
N LYS A 15 -7.19 16.07 -14.65
CA LYS A 15 -6.07 16.18 -13.72
C LYS A 15 -5.99 14.90 -12.90
N GLU A 16 -4.90 14.18 -13.09
CA GLU A 16 -4.56 13.01 -12.29
C GLU A 16 -4.33 13.39 -10.82
N MET A 17 -4.59 12.44 -9.94
CA MET A 17 -4.30 12.62 -8.52
C MET A 17 -2.79 12.54 -8.27
N PRO A 18 -2.27 13.24 -7.24
CA PRO A 18 -0.86 13.14 -6.89
C PRO A 18 -0.46 11.69 -6.61
N ALA A 19 0.81 11.36 -6.86
CA ALA A 19 1.36 10.04 -6.60
C ALA A 19 1.20 9.63 -5.12
N LEU A 20 1.09 8.33 -4.88
CA LEU A 20 1.19 7.76 -3.54
C LEU A 20 2.64 7.93 -3.04
N GLU A 21 2.78 8.32 -1.78
CA GLU A 21 4.03 8.21 -1.05
C GLU A 21 3.84 7.19 0.07
N TRP A 22 4.65 6.14 0.09
CA TRP A 22 4.58 5.09 1.10
C TRP A 22 5.94 4.98 1.79
N LYS A 23 6.19 5.90 2.72
CA LYS A 23 7.48 5.98 3.41
C LYS A 23 7.49 4.97 4.55
N GLU A 24 8.54 4.17 4.59
CA GLU A 24 8.76 3.20 5.66
C GLU A 24 10.11 3.37 6.31
N VAL A 25 10.15 3.12 7.61
CA VAL A 25 11.38 2.76 8.32
C VAL A 25 11.22 1.32 8.80
N ILE A 26 12.11 0.45 8.36
CA ILE A 26 12.16 -0.95 8.80
C ILE A 26 13.45 -1.12 9.60
N THR A 27 13.31 -1.38 10.90
CA THR A 27 14.42 -1.77 11.77
C THR A 27 14.24 -3.23 12.13
N LEU A 28 15.25 -4.05 11.83
CA LEU A 28 15.27 -5.48 12.20
C LEU A 28 16.51 -5.78 13.01
N LEU A 29 16.31 -6.45 14.14
CA LEU A 29 17.31 -6.97 15.05
C LEU A 29 17.31 -8.49 14.89
N ASP A 30 18.47 -9.07 14.62
CA ASP A 30 18.72 -10.51 14.60
C ASP A 30 19.58 -10.82 15.83
N HIS A 31 18.91 -11.11 16.94
CA HIS A 31 19.54 -11.33 18.25
C HIS A 31 20.43 -12.57 18.23
N ALA A 32 20.04 -13.62 17.48
CA ALA A 32 20.85 -14.82 17.30
C ALA A 32 22.19 -14.55 16.61
N LYS A 33 22.24 -13.55 15.71
CA LYS A 33 23.48 -13.14 15.02
C LYS A 33 24.22 -12.00 15.70
N GLY A 34 23.62 -11.35 16.70
CA GLY A 34 24.15 -10.13 17.30
C GLY A 34 24.19 -8.96 16.31
N GLU A 35 23.25 -8.90 15.35
CA GLU A 35 23.25 -7.93 14.27
C GLU A 35 21.93 -7.15 14.18
N TYR A 36 21.97 -5.95 13.58
CA TYR A 36 20.76 -5.23 13.21
C TYR A 36 20.96 -4.45 11.91
N TRP A 37 19.87 -4.17 11.21
CA TRP A 37 19.87 -3.26 10.06
C TRP A 37 18.65 -2.35 10.08
N VAL A 38 18.79 -1.21 9.39
CA VAL A 38 17.73 -0.21 9.21
C VAL A 38 17.61 0.10 7.74
N TYR A 39 16.40 0.01 7.21
CA TYR A 39 16.02 0.53 5.90
C TYR A 39 15.11 1.74 6.07
N ILE A 40 15.33 2.77 5.24
CA ILE A 40 14.50 3.97 5.16
C ILE A 40 14.23 4.23 3.68
N GLY A 41 12.98 4.34 3.28
CA GLY A 41 12.67 4.71 1.91
C GLY A 41 11.18 4.66 1.56
N ASP A 42 10.88 5.12 0.36
CA ASP A 42 9.53 5.06 -0.21
C ASP A 42 9.31 3.72 -0.91
N GLN A 43 8.52 2.84 -0.30
CA GLN A 43 8.24 1.51 -0.86
C GLN A 43 7.47 1.58 -2.17
N TYR A 44 6.62 2.59 -2.36
CA TYR A 44 5.87 2.73 -3.61
C TYR A 44 6.84 2.95 -4.77
N ARG A 45 7.83 3.84 -4.58
CA ARG A 45 8.89 4.06 -5.58
C ARG A 45 9.84 2.87 -5.70
N ARG A 46 10.20 2.23 -4.59
CA ARG A 46 11.13 1.10 -4.59
C ARG A 46 10.54 -0.12 -5.30
N CYS A 47 9.26 -0.41 -5.13
CA CYS A 47 8.66 -1.69 -5.52
C CYS A 47 7.21 -1.50 -5.99
N ILE A 48 7.00 -0.61 -6.97
CA ILE A 48 5.67 -0.23 -7.50
C ILE A 48 4.85 -1.43 -8.01
N SER A 49 5.50 -2.50 -8.46
CA SER A 49 4.87 -3.74 -8.91
C SER A 49 4.46 -4.68 -7.77
N SER A 50 4.67 -4.29 -6.51
CA SER A 50 4.22 -5.05 -5.35
C SER A 50 2.70 -5.25 -5.40
N PRO A 51 2.17 -6.45 -5.09
CA PRO A 51 0.73 -6.65 -4.91
C PRO A 51 0.10 -5.66 -3.93
N THR A 52 0.84 -5.22 -2.90
CA THR A 52 0.42 -4.16 -1.97
C THR A 52 -0.03 -2.90 -2.71
N PHE A 53 0.70 -2.48 -3.75
CA PHE A 53 0.43 -1.24 -4.48
C PHE A 53 -0.43 -1.44 -5.73
N ALA A 54 -0.83 -2.67 -6.04
CA ALA A 54 -1.66 -2.97 -7.20
C ALA A 54 -2.96 -2.13 -7.20
N THR A 55 -3.63 -2.00 -6.06
CA THR A 55 -4.85 -1.17 -5.97
C THR A 55 -4.60 0.27 -6.37
N TRP A 56 -3.44 0.83 -6.05
CA TRP A 56 -3.10 2.19 -6.43
C TRP A 56 -2.72 2.32 -7.90
N THR A 57 -1.88 1.40 -8.39
CA THR A 57 -1.41 1.36 -9.78
C THR A 57 -2.55 1.13 -10.77
N TYR A 58 -3.52 0.29 -10.41
CA TYR A 58 -4.67 -0.09 -11.24
C TYR A 58 -5.99 0.56 -10.81
N ARG A 59 -5.95 1.61 -9.98
CA ARG A 59 -7.12 2.23 -9.33
C ARG A 59 -8.31 2.48 -10.26
N TYR A 60 -8.10 3.00 -11.47
CA TYR A 60 -9.19 3.28 -12.41
C TYR A 60 -9.81 2.01 -13.00
N ILE A 61 -8.99 0.98 -13.25
CA ILE A 61 -9.47 -0.31 -13.72
C ILE A 61 -10.27 -0.97 -12.60
N MET A 62 -9.74 -0.98 -11.37
CA MET A 62 -10.45 -1.54 -10.21
C MET A 62 -11.75 -0.79 -9.91
N ALA A 63 -11.76 0.55 -10.02
CA ALA A 63 -12.97 1.37 -9.91
C ALA A 63 -14.04 0.97 -10.93
N TYR A 64 -13.64 0.75 -12.18
CA TYR A 64 -14.53 0.26 -13.23
C TYR A 64 -15.10 -1.12 -12.87
N GLU A 65 -14.25 -2.06 -12.48
CA GLU A 65 -14.65 -3.43 -12.15
C GLU A 65 -15.59 -3.46 -10.95
N SER A 66 -15.27 -2.76 -9.86
CA SER A 66 -16.14 -2.65 -8.68
C SER A 66 -17.48 -1.96 -8.99
N THR A 67 -17.51 -1.04 -9.95
CA THR A 67 -18.77 -0.41 -10.41
C THR A 67 -19.62 -1.36 -11.25
N LYS A 68 -18.99 -2.13 -12.16
CA LYS A 68 -19.70 -3.03 -13.07
C LYS A 68 -20.13 -4.35 -12.44
N LYS A 69 -19.30 -4.91 -11.57
CA LYS A 69 -19.49 -6.24 -10.95
C LYS A 69 -19.98 -6.17 -9.51
N GLY A 70 -19.97 -4.98 -8.90
CA GLY A 70 -20.26 -4.77 -7.49
C GLY A 70 -19.02 -4.85 -6.60
N ILE A 71 -19.15 -4.39 -5.35
CA ILE A 71 -18.05 -4.29 -4.37
C ILE A 71 -17.52 -5.69 -3.97
N ALA A 72 -18.36 -6.72 -4.06
CA ALA A 72 -18.01 -8.11 -3.74
C ALA A 72 -17.03 -8.77 -4.73
N TYR A 73 -16.60 -8.07 -5.78
CA TYR A 73 -15.72 -8.66 -6.81
C TYR A 73 -14.34 -9.05 -6.28
N ASP A 74 -13.86 -8.46 -5.18
CA ASP A 74 -12.64 -8.95 -4.53
C ASP A 74 -12.53 -8.49 -3.07
N GLU A 75 -13.15 -9.23 -2.15
CA GLU A 75 -12.95 -8.98 -0.71
C GLU A 75 -11.49 -9.21 -0.27
N LEU A 76 -10.68 -9.91 -1.09
CA LEU A 76 -9.27 -10.17 -0.84
C LEU A 76 -8.37 -9.02 -1.34
N GLN A 77 -8.70 -8.40 -2.46
CA GLN A 77 -7.99 -7.22 -3.00
C GLN A 77 -8.76 -5.92 -2.73
N ALA A 78 -8.58 -5.37 -1.53
CA ALA A 78 -8.87 -3.99 -1.14
C ALA A 78 -9.52 -3.11 -2.26
N PRO A 79 -10.85 -2.97 -2.29
CA PRO A 79 -11.55 -2.46 -3.48
C PRO A 79 -11.24 -0.98 -3.73
N THR A 80 -11.34 -0.59 -5.00
CA THR A 80 -11.45 0.83 -5.37
C THR A 80 -12.90 1.14 -5.71
N ILE A 81 -13.53 2.05 -4.96
CA ILE A 81 -14.95 2.35 -5.12
C ILE A 81 -15.13 3.73 -5.75
N LEU A 82 -15.94 3.80 -6.81
CA LEU A 82 -16.29 5.04 -7.51
C LEU A 82 -17.60 5.61 -6.96
N TYR A 83 -17.56 6.88 -6.56
CA TYR A 83 -18.70 7.65 -6.07
C TYR A 83 -18.96 8.86 -6.95
N ASP A 84 -20.23 9.22 -7.08
CA ASP A 84 -20.66 10.46 -7.69
C ASP A 84 -20.30 11.68 -6.80
N ARG A 85 -20.59 12.89 -7.30
CA ARG A 85 -20.36 14.15 -6.57
C ARG A 85 -21.12 14.28 -5.25
N ASN A 86 -22.18 13.49 -5.05
CA ASN A 86 -23.01 13.47 -3.85
C ASN A 86 -22.58 12.38 -2.85
N GLY A 87 -21.53 11.61 -3.16
CA GLY A 87 -21.07 10.51 -2.32
C GLY A 87 -21.87 9.22 -2.47
N ARG A 88 -22.71 9.09 -3.50
CA ARG A 88 -23.42 7.84 -3.82
C ARG A 88 -22.56 7.00 -4.73
N GLN A 89 -22.57 5.68 -4.55
CA GLN A 89 -21.85 4.79 -5.46
C GLN A 89 -22.40 4.96 -6.89
N VAL A 90 -21.50 5.04 -7.86
CA VAL A 90 -21.88 5.19 -9.27
C VAL A 90 -22.62 3.93 -9.73
N SER A 91 -23.74 4.10 -10.44
CA SER A 91 -24.49 2.97 -11.02
C SER A 91 -23.68 2.28 -12.12
N LYS A 92 -23.81 0.95 -12.23
CA LYS A 92 -23.23 0.15 -13.32
C LYS A 92 -23.58 0.68 -14.72
N ASP A 93 -24.73 1.32 -14.87
CA ASP A 93 -25.23 1.83 -16.16
C ASP A 93 -24.57 3.15 -16.57
N ALA A 94 -23.88 3.82 -15.63
CA ALA A 94 -23.18 5.09 -15.89
C ALA A 94 -21.84 4.91 -16.62
N LEU A 95 -21.35 3.66 -16.75
CA LEU A 95 -20.14 3.31 -17.49
C LEU A 95 -20.51 2.41 -18.68
N PRO A 96 -19.82 2.47 -19.83
CA PRO A 96 -20.01 1.52 -20.93
C PRO A 96 -19.51 0.12 -20.55
N THR A 97 -19.93 -0.92 -21.27
CA THR A 97 -19.37 -2.28 -21.13
C THR A 97 -18.13 -2.41 -22.04
N LEU A 98 -16.99 -2.65 -21.43
CA LEU A 98 -15.66 -2.67 -22.06
C LEU A 98 -14.88 -3.91 -21.64
N ASN A 99 -14.04 -4.41 -22.55
CA ASN A 99 -13.25 -5.62 -22.33
C ASN A 99 -11.76 -5.33 -22.06
N SER A 100 -11.21 -4.24 -22.62
CA SER A 100 -9.79 -3.92 -22.46
C SER A 100 -9.50 -3.04 -21.24
N SER A 101 -8.38 -3.31 -20.55
CA SER A 101 -7.94 -2.51 -19.39
C SER A 101 -7.71 -1.02 -19.71
N PRO A 102 -7.10 -0.63 -20.84
CA PRO A 102 -6.93 0.78 -21.19
C PRO A 102 -8.27 1.51 -21.37
N GLU A 103 -9.24 0.89 -22.04
CA GLU A 103 -10.56 1.50 -22.23
C GLU A 103 -11.32 1.63 -20.90
N LYS A 104 -11.25 0.63 -20.03
CA LYS A 104 -11.85 0.68 -18.68
C LYS A 104 -11.31 1.85 -17.86
N ALA A 105 -9.98 1.99 -17.84
CA ALA A 105 -9.33 3.11 -17.15
C ALA A 105 -9.76 4.45 -17.74
N LYS A 106 -9.80 4.56 -19.07
CA LYS A 106 -10.27 5.75 -19.79
C LYS A 106 -11.72 6.10 -19.45
N ALA A 107 -12.62 5.11 -19.41
CA ALA A 107 -14.03 5.33 -19.09
C ALA A 107 -14.25 5.95 -17.71
N VAL A 108 -13.48 5.51 -16.70
CA VAL A 108 -13.55 6.10 -15.34
C VAL A 108 -12.99 7.51 -15.33
N ARG A 109 -11.84 7.77 -15.98
CA ARG A 109 -11.29 9.13 -16.11
C ARG A 109 -12.26 10.07 -16.81
N ASP A 110 -12.87 9.62 -17.90
CA ASP A 110 -13.87 10.38 -18.67
C ASP A 110 -15.13 10.67 -17.84
N TYR A 111 -15.59 9.69 -17.05
CA TYR A 111 -16.70 9.89 -16.11
C TYR A 111 -16.36 10.97 -15.07
N LEU A 112 -15.20 10.85 -14.40
CA LEU A 112 -14.75 11.79 -13.37
C LEU A 112 -14.50 13.19 -13.94
N LYS A 113 -13.98 13.29 -15.18
CA LYS A 113 -13.80 14.56 -15.88
C LYS A 113 -15.12 15.30 -16.08
N ARG A 114 -16.16 14.59 -16.56
CA ARG A 114 -17.47 15.18 -16.88
C ARG A 114 -18.31 15.47 -15.65
N ASN A 115 -18.34 14.55 -14.69
CA ASN A 115 -19.30 14.58 -13.58
C ASN A 115 -18.66 15.02 -12.26
N GLY A 116 -17.33 15.01 -12.16
CA GLY A 116 -16.63 15.02 -10.89
C GLY A 116 -16.86 13.71 -10.15
N GLY A 117 -16.62 13.73 -8.84
CA GLY A 117 -16.93 12.62 -7.95
C GLY A 117 -15.79 12.31 -6.99
N MET A 118 -15.85 11.12 -6.41
CA MET A 118 -14.84 10.63 -5.48
C MET A 118 -14.45 9.21 -5.81
N MET A 119 -13.22 8.83 -5.48
CA MET A 119 -12.75 7.46 -5.58
C MET A 119 -12.09 7.08 -4.27
N ASP A 120 -12.56 6.01 -3.64
CA ASP A 120 -11.92 5.45 -2.44
C ASP A 120 -10.98 4.33 -2.88
N CYS A 121 -9.69 4.50 -2.63
CA CYS A 121 -8.67 3.48 -2.85
C CYS A 121 -8.22 2.92 -1.50
N THR A 122 -8.42 1.62 -1.29
CA THR A 122 -7.88 0.95 -0.11
C THR A 122 -6.61 0.22 -0.48
N VAL A 123 -5.49 0.57 0.14
CA VAL A 123 -4.26 -0.23 0.05
C VAL A 123 -4.24 -1.16 1.26
N ARG A 124 -4.11 -2.46 1.03
CA ARG A 124 -3.91 -3.47 2.08
C ARG A 124 -2.46 -3.93 2.04
N ASP A 125 -1.84 -3.90 3.20
CA ASP A 125 -0.52 -4.46 3.40
C ASP A 125 -0.54 -5.41 4.61
N SER A 126 0.17 -6.52 4.50
CA SER A 126 0.28 -7.54 5.55
C SER A 126 1.75 -7.88 5.80
N PRO A 127 2.55 -6.93 6.33
CA PRO A 127 3.97 -7.15 6.46
C PRO A 127 4.25 -8.17 7.55
N GLY A 128 4.96 -9.23 7.20
CA GLY A 128 5.42 -10.27 8.12
C GLY A 128 6.94 -10.29 8.24
N ILE A 129 7.47 -10.88 9.31
CA ILE A 129 8.85 -11.38 9.34
C ILE A 129 8.85 -12.87 9.09
N GLN A 130 9.92 -13.38 8.48
CA GLN A 130 10.08 -14.80 8.24
C GLN A 130 9.99 -15.54 9.58
N THR A 131 9.07 -16.50 9.65
CA THR A 131 8.89 -17.33 10.83
C THR A 131 10.06 -18.32 10.94
N PRO A 132 10.51 -18.64 12.17
CA PRO A 132 11.47 -19.72 12.39
C PRO A 132 11.01 -21.03 11.73
N LYS A 133 11.92 -21.75 11.08
CA LYS A 133 11.67 -23.13 10.64
C LYS A 133 12.17 -24.11 11.71
N VAL A 134 11.68 -25.35 11.67
CA VAL A 134 12.19 -26.41 12.54
C VAL A 134 13.70 -26.59 12.28
N GLY A 135 14.51 -26.47 13.34
CA GLY A 135 15.97 -26.56 13.27
C GLY A 135 16.70 -25.24 13.02
N ASP A 136 16.00 -24.14 12.76
CA ASP A 136 16.63 -22.81 12.66
C ASP A 136 16.77 -22.17 14.06
N ASP A 137 17.96 -21.65 14.36
CA ASP A 137 18.14 -20.70 15.46
C ASP A 137 17.71 -19.31 15.00
N THR A 138 16.54 -18.86 15.43
CA THR A 138 15.97 -17.57 15.03
C THR A 138 15.50 -16.85 16.27
N ASP A 139 16.03 -15.66 16.51
CA ASP A 139 15.48 -14.67 17.44
C ASP A 139 15.51 -13.31 16.76
N LYS A 140 14.35 -12.87 16.27
CA LYS A 140 14.20 -11.68 15.46
C LYS A 140 13.15 -10.74 16.02
N GLU A 141 13.49 -9.47 16.02
CA GLU A 141 12.64 -8.38 16.45
C GLU A 141 12.60 -7.32 15.36
N ARG A 142 11.40 -6.89 14.95
CA ARG A 142 11.21 -5.88 13.90
C ARG A 142 10.26 -4.80 14.37
N LEU A 143 10.67 -3.55 14.16
CA LEU A 143 9.79 -2.40 14.13
C LEU A 143 9.68 -1.91 12.69
N LEU A 144 8.45 -1.78 12.22
CA LEU A 144 8.11 -1.17 10.94
C LEU A 144 7.22 0.04 11.21
N THR A 145 7.64 1.22 10.80
CA THR A 145 6.81 2.42 10.83
C THR A 145 6.37 2.77 9.42
N PHE A 146 5.11 3.18 9.29
CA PHE A 146 4.51 3.61 8.03
C PHE A 146 4.17 5.08 8.12
N ASP A 147 4.51 5.81 7.07
CA ASP A 147 4.08 7.17 6.83
C ASP A 147 3.58 7.29 5.39
N CYS A 148 2.27 7.12 5.22
CA CYS A 148 1.63 6.95 3.93
C CYS A 148 0.72 8.14 3.59
N GLY A 149 0.84 8.71 2.39
CA GLY A 149 0.07 9.87 1.99
C GLY A 149 0.08 10.09 0.49
N LEU A 150 -0.49 11.20 0.04
CA LEU A 150 -0.36 11.65 -1.34
C LEU A 150 0.71 12.74 -1.43
N ALA A 151 1.55 12.67 -2.45
CA ALA A 151 2.62 13.64 -2.68
C ALA A 151 2.05 15.08 -2.72
N GLY A 152 2.70 16.01 -2.02
CA GLY A 152 2.27 17.41 -1.95
C GLY A 152 0.95 17.64 -1.19
N THR A 153 0.43 16.65 -0.48
CA THR A 153 -0.74 16.80 0.39
C THR A 153 -0.34 16.70 1.87
N GLY A 154 -1.02 17.45 2.74
CA GLY A 154 -0.73 17.44 4.18
C GLY A 154 -1.31 16.25 4.94
N ARG A 155 -2.27 15.52 4.37
CA ARG A 155 -2.92 14.39 5.04
C ARG A 155 -2.08 13.13 4.86
N ARG A 156 -1.52 12.64 5.98
CA ARG A 156 -0.74 11.42 6.04
C ARG A 156 -1.32 10.47 7.09
N ILE A 157 -1.09 9.19 6.87
CA ILE A 157 -1.43 8.10 7.75
C ILE A 157 -0.14 7.66 8.40
N TYR A 158 -0.10 7.71 9.74
CA TYR A 158 1.01 7.19 10.51
C TYR A 158 0.58 5.96 11.30
N CYS A 159 1.33 4.88 11.19
CA CYS A 159 1.13 3.69 12.03
C CYS A 159 2.44 2.94 12.21
N TRP A 160 2.45 1.97 13.12
CA TRP A 160 3.59 1.10 13.30
C TRP A 160 3.18 -0.33 13.61
N GLN A 161 4.06 -1.26 13.26
CA GLN A 161 3.95 -2.67 13.57
C GLN A 161 5.22 -3.14 14.27
N TYR A 162 5.04 -3.80 15.40
CA TYR A 162 6.12 -4.45 16.14
C TYR A 162 5.90 -5.97 16.12
N LEU A 163 6.91 -6.70 15.67
CA LEU A 163 6.93 -8.16 15.64
C LEU A 163 8.15 -8.68 16.39
N LYS A 164 7.97 -9.68 17.25
CA LYS A 164 9.07 -10.45 17.84
C LYS A 164 8.78 -11.93 17.73
N VAL A 165 9.71 -12.67 17.12
CA VAL A 165 9.62 -14.12 16.92
C VAL A 165 10.90 -14.78 17.41
N SER A 166 10.75 -15.92 18.07
CA SER A 166 11.89 -16.72 18.51
C SER A 166 11.57 -18.21 18.34
N SER A 167 12.54 -19.00 17.85
CA SER A 167 12.45 -20.45 17.78
C SER A 167 12.43 -21.11 19.16
N ALA A 168 12.92 -20.42 20.19
CA ALA A 168 12.89 -20.89 21.58
C ALA A 168 11.49 -20.82 22.23
N THR A 169 10.52 -20.19 21.57
CA THR A 169 9.16 -19.99 22.10
C THR A 169 8.10 -20.47 21.12
N PRO A 170 6.99 -21.07 21.60
CA PRO A 170 5.91 -21.48 20.72
C PRO A 170 5.29 -20.27 20.00
N GLN A 171 4.73 -20.48 18.80
CA GLN A 171 4.16 -19.40 17.98
C GLN A 171 3.13 -18.53 18.71
N GLY A 172 2.34 -19.10 19.62
CA GLY A 172 1.35 -18.37 20.42
C GLY A 172 1.96 -17.36 21.41
N ALA A 173 3.26 -17.48 21.70
CA ALA A 173 4.01 -16.57 22.57
C ALA A 173 4.73 -15.46 21.78
N TRP A 174 4.69 -15.48 20.44
CA TRP A 174 5.29 -14.42 19.63
C TRP A 174 4.51 -13.11 19.78
N VAL A 175 5.23 -11.99 19.75
CA VAL A 175 4.61 -10.67 19.88
C VAL A 175 4.21 -10.17 18.49
N ARG A 176 2.96 -9.74 18.37
CA ARG A 176 2.44 -9.04 17.20
C ARG A 176 1.61 -7.85 17.66
N GLN A 177 2.10 -6.65 17.41
CA GLN A 177 1.41 -5.42 17.78
C GLN A 177 1.32 -4.50 16.58
N PHE A 178 0.19 -3.81 16.47
CA PHE A 178 -0.05 -2.80 15.46
C PHE A 178 -0.84 -1.66 16.09
N GLN A 179 -0.44 -0.41 15.82
CA GLN A 179 -1.07 0.78 16.39
C GLN A 179 -1.14 1.89 15.33
N TRP A 180 -2.26 2.61 15.33
CA TRP A 180 -2.48 3.80 14.50
C TRP A 180 -2.12 5.07 15.26
N ASN A 181 -1.54 6.07 14.58
CA ASN A 181 -1.35 7.44 15.06
C ASN A 181 -0.73 7.55 16.47
N ASN A 182 0.17 6.64 16.83
CA ASN A 182 0.80 6.59 18.14
C ASN A 182 2.32 6.57 17.99
N GLY A 183 3.07 7.03 19.00
CA GLY A 183 4.53 6.90 19.02
C GLY A 183 4.95 5.43 18.90
N SER A 184 5.94 5.15 18.04
CA SER A 184 6.46 3.79 17.90
C SER A 184 7.24 3.40 19.15
N PRO A 185 7.21 2.11 19.57
CA PRO A 185 8.07 1.66 20.65
C PRO A 185 9.54 1.85 20.23
N GLY A 186 10.40 2.24 21.15
CA GLY A 186 11.83 2.22 20.91
C GLY A 186 12.35 0.78 20.81
N LEU A 187 13.44 0.57 20.07
CA LEU A 187 14.15 -0.70 20.02
C LEU A 187 15.50 -0.57 20.73
N LYS A 188 15.85 -1.56 21.55
CA LYS A 188 17.15 -1.59 22.23
C LYS A 188 18.18 -2.26 21.33
N MET A 189 19.04 -1.45 20.72
CA MET A 189 20.09 -1.91 19.81
C MET A 189 21.46 -2.11 20.49
N THR A 190 21.55 -1.85 21.79
CA THR A 190 22.80 -1.98 22.56
C THR A 190 23.37 -3.39 22.46
N GLY A 191 24.65 -3.52 22.11
CA GLY A 191 25.32 -4.81 21.96
C GLY A 191 25.17 -5.47 20.60
N LEU A 192 24.36 -4.89 19.68
CA LEU A 192 24.20 -5.40 18.32
C LEU A 192 25.09 -4.64 17.33
N LYS A 193 25.64 -5.36 16.36
CA LYS A 193 26.42 -4.80 15.26
C LYS A 193 25.50 -4.33 14.12
N ARG A 194 25.67 -3.09 13.66
CA ARG A 194 24.95 -2.61 12.47
C ARG A 194 25.48 -3.28 11.20
N VAL A 195 24.59 -3.80 10.37
CA VAL A 195 24.88 -4.33 9.03
C VAL A 195 24.01 -3.66 7.98
N GLN A 196 24.31 -3.93 6.70
CA GLN A 196 23.51 -3.41 5.59
C GLN A 196 22.16 -4.12 5.50
N PRO A 197 21.07 -3.40 5.16
CA PRO A 197 19.79 -4.03 4.89
C PRO A 197 19.91 -4.97 3.68
N PRO A 198 19.25 -6.14 3.70
CA PRO A 198 19.38 -7.14 2.66
C PRO A 198 18.82 -6.62 1.33
N ALA A 199 19.43 -7.04 0.21
CA ALA A 199 19.14 -6.50 -1.12
C ALA A 199 17.65 -6.61 -1.52
N ASN A 200 16.95 -7.66 -1.09
CA ASN A 200 15.52 -7.83 -1.34
C ASN A 200 14.63 -6.74 -0.70
N VAL A 201 15.14 -6.06 0.34
CA VAL A 201 14.50 -4.94 1.04
C VAL A 201 15.03 -3.60 0.56
N SER A 202 16.33 -3.49 0.23
CA SER A 202 16.98 -2.20 -0.06
C SER A 202 17.10 -1.84 -1.55
N VAL A 203 17.06 -2.83 -2.45
CA VAL A 203 17.19 -2.58 -3.90
C VAL A 203 15.86 -2.17 -4.50
N VAL A 204 15.92 -1.19 -5.41
CA VAL A 204 14.79 -0.77 -6.25
C VAL A 204 14.47 -1.88 -7.24
N LYS A 205 13.22 -2.32 -7.25
CA LYS A 205 12.67 -3.28 -8.19
C LYS A 205 11.87 -2.48 -9.23
N PRO A 206 12.42 -2.28 -10.44
CA PRO A 206 11.70 -1.56 -11.48
C PRO A 206 10.40 -2.32 -11.79
N GLY A 207 9.27 -1.63 -11.70
CA GLY A 207 8.00 -2.16 -12.17
C GLY A 207 7.85 -1.86 -13.66
N GLY A 208 7.51 -2.88 -14.45
CA GLY A 208 7.00 -2.64 -15.81
C GLY A 208 5.59 -2.07 -15.69
N LEU A 209 5.42 -0.77 -15.91
CA LEU A 209 4.11 -0.16 -16.02
C LEU A 209 3.51 -0.54 -17.38
N GLY A 210 2.49 -1.39 -17.40
CA GLY A 210 1.74 -1.74 -18.61
C GLY A 210 0.84 -0.61 -19.11
N ALA A 211 0.36 -0.72 -20.35
CA ALA A 211 -0.54 0.28 -20.96
C ALA A 211 -1.79 0.54 -20.10
N GLY A 212 -2.00 1.81 -19.71
CA GLY A 212 -3.12 2.24 -18.87
C GLY A 212 -2.81 2.35 -17.37
N GLN A 213 -1.61 1.94 -16.94
CA GLN A 213 -1.08 2.17 -15.60
C GLN A 213 -0.53 3.59 -15.46
N TYR A 214 -0.45 4.09 -14.24
CA TYR A 214 -0.05 5.47 -13.94
C TYR A 214 1.46 5.57 -13.69
N GLU A 215 2.09 6.63 -14.22
CA GLU A 215 3.38 7.20 -13.79
C GLU A 215 3.17 8.37 -12.83
#